data_AF-A0A7V3T7L2-F1
#
_entry.id   AF-A0A7V3T7L2-F1
#
_cell.length_a   1.000
_cell.length_b   1.000
_cell.length_c   1.000
_cell.angle_alpha   90.00
_cell.angle_beta   90.00
_cell.angle_gamma   90.00
#
_symmetry.space_group_name_H-M   'P 1'
#
loop_
_entity.id
_entity.type
_entity.pdbx_description
1 polymer ?
#
loop_
_entity_poly.entity_id
_entity_poly.type
_entity_poly.pdbx_seq_one_letter_code
_entity_poly.pdbx_strand_id
1 'polypeptide(L)'
;MRLALVLLLIGLGTAVPAQRYTQSECWEAVKRAPFFAALAPRSRALLQKVLCGNNGIVSRHLALESLEEAFDLRADTLHARFAQHAPECGGGISGG
;
A
#
# COMPACT_ATOMS: atom_id res chain seq x y z
N MET A 1 -21.48 -45.32 -7.12
CA MET A 1 -21.34 -44.02 -7.82
C MET A 1 -20.76 -43.01 -6.82
N ARG A 2 -19.58 -42.46 -7.09
CA ARG A 2 -18.91 -41.49 -6.20
C ARG A 2 -19.26 -40.09 -6.69
N LEU A 3 -20.08 -39.36 -5.92
CA LEU A 3 -20.37 -37.96 -6.20
C LEU A 3 -19.06 -37.17 -6.09
N ALA A 4 -18.56 -36.65 -7.21
CA ALA A 4 -17.51 -35.63 -7.18
C ALA A 4 -18.21 -34.29 -6.93
N LEU A 5 -17.98 -33.70 -5.75
CA LEU A 5 -18.42 -32.34 -5.48
C LEU A 5 -17.51 -31.39 -6.28
N VAL A 6 -18.08 -30.61 -7.20
CA VAL A 6 -17.34 -29.60 -7.96
C VAL A 6 -17.31 -28.32 -7.13
N LEU A 7 -16.11 -27.83 -6.79
CA LEU A 7 -15.90 -26.52 -6.18
C LEU A 7 -15.72 -25.47 -7.28
N LEU A 8 -16.53 -24.41 -7.24
CA LEU A 8 -16.48 -23.30 -8.19
C LEU A 8 -16.37 -21.98 -7.44
N LEU A 9 -15.53 -21.07 -7.95
CA LEU A 9 -15.51 -19.68 -7.52
C LEU A 9 -16.67 -18.95 -8.22
N ILE A 10 -17.70 -18.61 -7.47
CA ILE A 10 -18.92 -17.96 -8.00
C ILE A 10 -18.91 -16.43 -7.89
N GLY A 11 -17.88 -15.85 -7.26
CA GLY A 11 -17.78 -14.42 -7.08
C GLY A 11 -16.39 -13.98 -6.61
N LEU A 12 -16.04 -12.74 -6.95
CA LEU A 12 -14.81 -12.07 -6.52
C LEU A 12 -15.13 -10.59 -6.28
N GLY A 13 -14.78 -10.09 -5.11
CA GLY A 13 -14.88 -8.68 -4.75
C GLY A 13 -13.50 -8.15 -4.36
N THR A 14 -13.23 -6.89 -4.71
CA THR A 14 -12.03 -6.17 -4.27
C THR A 14 -12.44 -4.83 -3.70
N ALA A 15 -11.74 -4.41 -2.64
CA ALA A 15 -11.81 -3.06 -2.13
C ALA A 15 -10.36 -2.61 -1.84
N VAL A 16 -10.07 -1.37 -2.21
CA VAL A 16 -8.76 -0.75 -2.01
C VAL A 16 -8.96 0.63 -1.40
N PRO A 17 -7.99 1.16 -0.65
CA PRO A 17 -8.05 2.52 -0.14
C PRO A 17 -8.29 3.53 -1.29
N ALA A 18 -9.10 4.56 -1.04
CA ALA A 18 -9.40 5.56 -2.07
C ALA A 18 -8.15 6.34 -2.52
N GLN A 19 -7.21 6.56 -1.60
CA GLN A 19 -6.00 7.33 -1.87
C GLN A 19 -5.04 6.56 -2.76
N ARG A 20 -4.70 7.16 -3.90
CA ARG A 20 -3.85 6.59 -4.94
C ARG A 20 -2.68 7.53 -5.19
N TYR A 21 -1.47 7.00 -5.03
CA TYR A 21 -0.23 7.75 -5.24
C TYR A 21 0.54 7.17 -6.40
N THR A 22 0.99 8.02 -7.30
CA THR A 22 1.96 7.68 -8.33
C THR A 22 3.30 7.33 -7.71
N GLN A 23 4.06 6.53 -8.44
CA GLN A 23 5.38 6.14 -8.02
C GLN A 23 6.35 7.35 -7.89
N SER A 24 6.16 8.40 -8.70
CA SER A 24 6.89 9.66 -8.59
C SER A 24 6.53 10.44 -7.32
N GLU A 25 5.26 10.48 -6.93
CA GLU A 25 4.84 11.14 -5.68
C GLU A 25 5.46 10.45 -4.47
N CYS A 26 5.52 9.11 -4.48
CA CYS A 26 6.24 8.35 -3.46
C CYS A 26 7.72 8.72 -3.37
N TRP A 27 8.39 8.96 -4.51
CA TRP A 27 9.80 9.42 -4.51
C TRP A 27 9.95 10.83 -3.93
N GLU A 28 9.05 11.75 -4.28
CA GLU A 28 9.05 13.10 -3.72
C GLU A 28 8.84 13.08 -2.19
N ALA A 29 7.95 12.22 -1.70
CA ALA A 29 7.75 12.04 -0.26
C ALA A 29 8.98 11.46 0.44
N VAL A 30 9.62 10.45 -0.15
CA VAL A 30 10.87 9.86 0.40
C VAL A 30 11.97 10.91 0.51
N LYS A 31 12.12 11.82 -0.45
CA LYS A 31 13.11 12.89 -0.37
C LYS A 31 12.87 13.86 0.80
N ARG A 32 11.62 14.00 1.27
CA ARG A 32 11.23 14.84 2.41
C ARG A 32 11.26 14.09 3.75
N ALA A 33 11.45 12.77 3.73
CA ALA A 33 11.42 11.95 4.93
C ALA A 33 12.61 12.26 5.87
N PRO A 34 12.41 12.24 7.21
CA PRO A 34 13.47 12.57 8.17
C PRO A 34 14.73 11.70 8.04
N PHE A 35 14.58 10.42 7.69
CA PHE A 35 15.71 9.51 7.54
C PHE A 35 16.51 9.71 6.26
N PHE A 36 15.97 10.41 5.24
CA PHE A 36 16.58 10.48 3.92
C PHE A 36 17.96 11.18 3.95
N ALA A 37 18.10 12.21 4.79
CA ALA A 37 19.36 12.91 4.98
C ALA A 37 20.46 12.01 5.59
N ALA A 38 20.07 11.06 6.45
CA ALA A 38 20.98 10.13 7.11
C ALA A 38 21.42 8.96 6.21
N LEU A 39 20.76 8.74 5.06
CA LEU A 39 21.11 7.67 4.15
C LEU A 39 22.44 7.94 3.43
N ALA A 40 23.27 6.90 3.33
CA ALA A 40 24.44 6.93 2.48
C ALA A 40 24.09 7.25 1.01
N PRO A 41 24.95 7.93 0.25
CA PRO A 41 24.69 8.29 -1.15
C PRO A 41 24.27 7.10 -2.02
N ARG A 42 24.91 5.93 -1.83
CA ARG A 42 24.56 4.69 -2.53
C ARG A 42 23.13 4.22 -2.21
N SER A 43 22.70 4.32 -0.96
CA SER A 43 21.34 3.93 -0.54
C SER A 43 20.29 4.87 -1.13
N ARG A 44 20.57 6.18 -1.22
CA ARG A 44 19.69 7.13 -1.90
C ARG A 44 19.55 6.83 -3.40
N ALA A 45 20.67 6.54 -4.07
CA ALA A 45 20.65 6.16 -5.48
C ALA A 45 19.89 4.84 -5.73
N LEU A 46 20.01 3.87 -4.82
CA LEU A 46 19.24 2.63 -4.88
C LEU A 46 17.75 2.89 -4.71
N LEU A 47 17.34 3.69 -3.72
CA LEU A 47 15.94 4.08 -3.54
C LEU A 47 15.38 4.80 -4.76
N GLN A 48 16.15 5.73 -5.35
CA GLN A 48 15.75 6.40 -6.59
C GLN A 48 15.58 5.38 -7.73
N LYS A 49 16.47 4.40 -7.88
CA LYS A 49 16.34 3.36 -8.91
C LYS A 49 15.15 2.45 -8.67
N VAL A 50 14.86 2.09 -7.42
CA VAL A 50 13.71 1.26 -7.05
C VAL A 50 12.40 2.01 -7.28
N LEU A 51 12.36 3.30 -6.95
CA LEU A 51 11.15 4.09 -7.06
C LEU A 51 10.94 4.62 -8.47
N CYS A 52 11.93 5.26 -9.08
CA CYS A 52 11.83 5.85 -10.41
C CYS A 52 12.20 4.90 -11.55
N GLY A 53 12.68 3.69 -11.26
CA GLY A 53 12.91 2.67 -12.29
C GLY A 53 11.59 2.24 -12.94
N ASN A 54 11.65 1.84 -14.21
CA ASN A 54 10.49 1.31 -14.93
C ASN A 54 10.15 -0.12 -14.45
N ASN A 55 9.78 -0.23 -13.17
CA ASN A 55 9.63 -1.48 -12.44
C ASN A 55 8.18 -1.98 -12.47
N GLY A 56 7.37 -1.49 -13.41
CA GLY A 56 5.97 -1.90 -13.61
C GLY A 56 4.95 -1.32 -12.63
N ILE A 57 5.37 -0.50 -11.65
CA ILE A 57 4.46 0.13 -10.69
C ILE A 57 4.23 1.59 -11.09
N VAL A 58 3.05 1.87 -11.64
CA VAL A 58 2.62 3.23 -11.98
C VAL A 58 2.10 3.96 -10.73
N SER A 59 1.32 3.25 -9.90
CA SER A 59 0.67 3.81 -8.72
C SER A 59 0.37 2.77 -7.66
N ARG A 60 0.14 3.22 -6.42
CA ARG A 60 -0.22 2.39 -5.26
C ARG A 60 -1.43 2.98 -4.56
N HIS A 61 -2.32 2.11 -4.08
CA HIS A 61 -3.37 2.51 -3.14
C HIS A 61 -2.83 2.32 -1.73
N LEU A 62 -2.83 3.38 -0.92
CA LEU A 62 -2.32 3.36 0.45
C LEU A 62 -3.38 3.94 1.40
N ALA A 63 -3.61 3.26 2.52
CA ALA A 63 -4.50 3.73 3.57
C ALA A 63 -3.78 4.73 4.47
N LEU A 64 -3.48 5.90 3.92
CA LEU A 64 -2.78 7.01 4.56
C LEU A 64 -3.51 8.32 4.21
N GLU A 65 -3.53 9.29 5.13
CA GLU A 65 -4.02 10.62 4.80
C GLU A 65 -3.00 11.40 3.96
N SER A 66 -1.70 11.16 4.21
CA SER A 66 -0.60 11.71 3.44
C SER A 66 0.59 10.74 3.38
N LEU A 67 1.49 10.93 2.40
CA LEU A 67 2.66 10.04 2.24
C LEU A 67 3.67 10.20 3.38
N GLU A 68 3.67 11.32 4.10
CA GLU A 68 4.53 11.56 5.26
C GLU A 68 4.24 10.57 6.40
N GLU A 69 2.97 10.18 6.56
CA GLU A 69 2.57 9.21 7.58
C GLU A 69 3.24 7.85 7.37
N ALA A 70 3.60 7.48 6.14
CA ALA A 70 4.25 6.21 5.83
C ALA A 70 5.58 6.00 6.58
N PHE A 71 6.15 7.09 7.11
CA PHE A 71 7.43 7.07 7.80
C PHE A 71 7.32 6.99 9.33
N ASP A 72 6.12 7.11 9.91
CA ASP A 72 5.89 6.71 11.30
C ASP A 72 5.68 5.19 11.36
N LEU A 73 6.73 4.46 11.76
CA LEU A 73 6.74 3.01 11.81
C LEU A 73 6.57 2.46 13.24
N ARG A 74 6.12 3.29 14.18
CA ARG A 74 5.81 2.84 15.54
C ARG A 74 4.69 1.80 15.51
N ALA A 75 4.83 0.74 16.29
CA ALA A 75 3.88 -0.38 16.32
C ALA A 75 2.43 0.07 16.60
N ASP A 76 2.25 0.97 17.58
CA ASP A 76 0.92 1.50 17.94
C ASP A 76 0.30 2.29 16.78
N THR A 77 1.09 3.13 16.09
CA THR A 77 0.61 3.92 14.93
C THR A 77 0.21 3.01 13.78
N LEU A 78 0.98 1.95 13.52
CA LEU A 78 0.66 0.96 12.49
C LEU A 78 -0.62 0.18 12.83
N HIS A 79 -0.77 -0.24 14.09
CA HIS A 79 -1.94 -0.96 14.56
C HIS A 79 -3.21 -0.09 14.49
N ALA A 80 -3.13 1.16 14.95
CA ALA A 80 -4.25 2.10 14.92
C ALA A 80 -4.75 2.34 13.48
N ARG A 81 -3.83 2.58 12.53
CA ARG A 81 -4.19 2.76 11.11
C ARG A 81 -4.80 1.50 10.50
N PHE A 82 -4.28 0.33 10.85
CA PHE A 82 -4.90 -0.92 10.41
C PHE A 82 -6.33 -1.05 10.94
N ALA A 83 -6.55 -0.84 12.24
CA ALA A 83 -7.88 -0.92 12.85
C ALA A 83 -8.87 0.07 12.23
N GLN A 84 -8.41 1.26 11.84
CA GLN A 84 -9.21 2.29 11.17
C GLN A 84 -9.61 1.89 9.74
N HIS A 85 -8.66 1.45 8.91
CA HIS A 85 -8.89 1.29 7.46
C HIS A 85 -9.20 -0.13 7.01
N ALA A 86 -8.85 -1.16 7.80
CA ALA A 86 -9.13 -2.55 7.45
C ALA A 86 -10.63 -2.84 7.24
N PRO A 87 -11.57 -2.30 8.05
CA PRO A 87 -12.99 -2.51 7.82
C PRO A 87 -13.48 -2.01 6.45
N GLU A 88 -12.94 -0.90 5.95
CA GLU A 88 -13.31 -0.33 4.65
C GLU A 88 -12.82 -1.19 3.48
N CYS A 89 -11.63 -1.80 3.61
CA CYS A 89 -11.05 -2.67 2.58
C CYS A 89 -11.51 -4.13 2.67
N GLY A 90 -11.99 -4.58 3.84
CA GLY A 90 -12.41 -5.96 4.09
C GLY A 90 -13.93 -6.15 4.18
N GLY A 91 -14.70 -5.08 4.40
CA GLY A 91 -16.15 -5.10 4.64
C GLY A 91 -17.02 -5.29 3.39
N GLY A 92 -16.47 -5.88 2.33
CA GLY A 92 -17.14 -6.07 1.04
C GLY A 92 -18.21 -7.15 1.04
N ILE A 93 -19.30 -6.91 1.77
CA ILE A 93 -20.66 -7.39 1.47
C ILE A 93 -21.66 -6.42 2.12
N SER A 94 -21.88 -5.25 1.50
CA SER A 94 -23.17 -4.57 1.64
C SER A 94 -24.12 -5.23 0.65
N GLY A 95 -25.08 -5.99 1.17
CA GLY A 95 -26.16 -6.55 0.39
C GLY A 95 -26.98 -5.46 -0.28
N GLY A 96 -27.22 -5.63 -1.58
CA GLY A 96 -28.20 -4.94 -2.40
C GLY A 96 -28.75 -5.93 -3.40
#